data_AF-Q9UYR8-F1
#
_entry.id   AF-Q9UYR8-F1
#
_cell.length_a   1.000
_cell.length_b   1.000
_cell.length_c   1.000
_cell.angle_alpha   90.00
_cell.angle_beta   90.00
_cell.angle_gamma   90.00
#
_symmetry.space_group_name_H-M   'P 1'
#
loop_
_entity.id
_entity.type
_entity.pdbx_description
1 polymer ?
#
loop_
_entity_poly.entity_id
_entity_poly.type
_entity_poly.pdbx_seq_one_letter_code
_entity_poly.pdbx_strand_id
1 'polypeptide(L)'
;MVMFTGKAIIPVRVLKPFGNWKEGDMILLEDWKAKELWEMGIVEIIDETDSVIGEIDRILNEERKNAPLSAIPEGLYEKAEFYIYYLERYVKTGGEGNIDVVHTKLMKLKNLKKKYRLLKEIRFNKILETVKLRPNRMEILSRLAPQERRIYLEISRIRNEWMGEENG
;
A
#
# COMPACT_ATOMS: atom_id res chain seq x y z
N MET A 1 -12.11 8.90 1.35
CA MET A 1 -11.35 9.15 2.60
C MET A 1 -10.56 7.88 2.86
N VAL A 2 -9.22 7.94 2.85
CA VAL A 2 -8.39 6.75 3.18
C VAL A 2 -8.48 6.56 4.70
N MET A 3 -8.88 5.37 5.14
CA MET A 3 -8.98 5.03 6.56
C MET A 3 -7.76 4.21 6.95
N PHE A 4 -6.88 4.80 7.75
CA PHE A 4 -5.72 4.12 8.31
C PHE A 4 -6.15 3.32 9.55
N THR A 5 -5.73 2.06 9.65
CA THR A 5 -6.29 1.08 10.62
C THR A 5 -5.23 0.34 11.43
N GLY A 6 -3.97 0.76 11.34
CA GLY A 6 -2.83 0.17 12.05
C GLY A 6 -2.16 -0.98 11.29
N LYS A 7 -2.37 -1.07 9.98
CA LYS A 7 -1.86 -2.18 9.16
C LYS A 7 -0.49 -1.92 8.55
N ALA A 8 -0.10 -0.65 8.45
CA ALA A 8 1.26 -0.26 8.09
C ALA A 8 1.99 0.34 9.29
N ILE A 9 3.28 0.05 9.36
CA ILE A 9 4.22 0.68 10.30
C ILE A 9 5.02 1.74 9.55
N ILE A 10 5.00 2.95 10.09
CA ILE A 10 5.56 4.17 9.51
C ILE A 10 6.67 4.70 10.43
N PRO A 11 7.88 4.90 9.90
CA PRO A 11 8.95 5.57 10.64
C PRO A 11 8.70 7.08 10.71
N VAL A 12 8.85 7.62 11.92
CA VAL A 12 8.71 9.06 12.17
C VAL A 12 9.85 9.56 13.07
N ARG A 13 10.13 10.84 12.97
CA ARG A 13 11.08 11.56 13.83
C ARG A 13 10.31 12.50 14.75
N VAL A 14 10.55 12.44 16.05
CA VAL A 14 9.86 13.29 17.03
C VAL A 14 10.40 14.72 16.94
N LEU A 15 9.49 15.70 16.77
CA LEU A 15 9.84 17.13 16.65
C LEU A 15 9.74 17.89 17.98
N LYS A 16 8.91 17.40 18.91
CA LYS A 16 8.77 17.97 20.25
C LYS A 16 8.47 16.86 21.25
N PRO A 17 8.90 16.99 22.52
CA PRO A 17 8.66 15.97 23.54
C PRO A 17 7.16 15.61 23.64
N PHE A 18 6.86 14.31 23.64
CA PHE A 18 5.49 13.82 23.69
C PHE A 18 5.42 12.52 24.49
N GLY A 19 4.72 12.55 25.63
CA GLY A 19 4.72 11.43 26.58
C GLY A 19 6.15 11.10 27.05
N ASN A 20 6.62 9.90 26.72
CA ASN A 20 7.96 9.43 27.06
C ASN A 20 9.00 9.62 25.95
N TRP A 21 8.61 10.19 24.80
CA TRP A 21 9.51 10.39 23.66
C TRP A 21 10.20 11.75 23.75
N LYS A 22 11.49 11.74 23.42
CA LYS A 22 12.33 12.94 23.36
C LYS A 22 12.38 13.47 21.94
N GLU A 23 12.65 14.76 21.82
CA GLU A 23 12.90 15.38 20.52
C GLU A 23 14.10 14.72 19.83
N GLY A 24 13.95 14.43 18.53
CA GLY A 24 14.94 13.73 17.73
C GLY A 24 14.81 12.21 17.73
N ASP A 25 14.02 11.60 18.64
CA ASP A 25 13.81 10.15 18.66
C ASP A 25 13.23 9.66 17.33
N MET A 26 13.77 8.57 16.79
CA MET A 26 13.21 7.86 15.65
C MET A 26 12.38 6.68 16.15
N ILE A 27 11.09 6.67 15.80
CA ILE A 27 10.12 5.70 16.30
C ILE A 27 9.29 5.12 15.15
N LEU A 28 8.81 3.91 15.35
CA LEU A 28 7.91 3.21 14.43
C LEU A 28 6.49 3.28 14.97
N LEU A 29 5.56 3.80 14.17
CA LEU A 29 4.17 3.96 14.55
C LEU A 29 3.23 3.30 13.56
N GLU A 30 2.08 2.85 14.05
CA GLU A 30 0.94 2.52 13.21
C GLU A 30 0.55 3.72 12.32
N ASP A 31 0.18 3.43 11.07
CA ASP A 31 -0.20 4.42 10.05
C ASP A 31 -1.15 5.52 10.55
N TRP A 32 -2.19 5.17 11.30
CA TRP A 32 -3.16 6.12 11.82
C TRP A 32 -2.54 7.04 12.87
N LYS A 33 -1.70 6.50 13.78
CA LYS A 33 -1.00 7.29 14.80
C LYS A 33 0.00 8.24 14.16
N ALA A 34 0.75 7.74 13.17
CA ALA A 34 1.71 8.53 12.41
C ALA A 34 1.03 9.71 11.72
N LYS A 35 -0.13 9.48 11.08
CA LYS A 35 -0.95 10.54 10.47
C LYS A 35 -1.33 11.60 11.50
N GLU A 36 -2.00 11.21 12.59
CA GLU A 36 -2.55 12.17 13.55
C GLU A 36 -1.45 13.02 14.20
N LEU A 37 -0.36 12.38 14.65
CA LEU A 37 0.75 13.08 15.28
C LEU A 37 1.50 13.98 14.30
N TRP A 38 1.57 13.60 13.02
CA TRP A 38 2.16 14.44 11.98
C TRP A 38 1.31 15.68 11.70
N GLU A 39 -0.02 15.51 11.57
CA GLU A 39 -0.94 16.65 11.37
C GLU A 39 -0.95 17.62 12.57
N MET A 40 -0.64 17.13 13.79
CA MET A 40 -0.46 17.95 15.00
C MET A 40 0.93 18.60 15.12
N GLY A 41 1.84 18.34 14.16
CA GLY A 41 3.22 18.81 14.20
C GLY A 41 3.99 18.31 15.42
N ILE A 42 3.69 17.08 15.88
CA ILE A 42 4.41 16.40 16.97
C ILE A 42 5.58 15.59 16.40
N VAL A 43 5.37 15.00 15.24
CA VAL A 43 6.37 14.19 14.54
C VAL A 43 6.51 14.64 13.08
N GLU A 44 7.65 14.34 12.48
CA GLU A 44 7.89 14.39 11.05
C GLU A 44 7.87 12.98 10.47
N ILE A 45 7.27 12.81 9.29
CA ILE A 45 7.31 11.54 8.56
C ILE A 45 8.69 11.36 7.92
N ILE A 46 9.35 10.23 8.19
CA ILE A 46 10.55 9.83 7.46
C ILE A 46 10.13 9.35 6.07
N ASP A 47 10.61 10.02 5.02
CA ASP A 47 10.22 9.77 3.64
C ASP A 47 10.84 8.48 3.07
N GLU A 48 10.13 7.36 3.17
CA GLU A 48 10.49 6.09 2.54
C GLU A 48 9.84 5.88 1.17
N THR A 49 9.33 6.95 0.52
CA THR A 49 8.61 6.81 -0.75
C THR A 49 9.40 6.07 -1.82
N ASP A 50 10.70 6.33 -1.93
CA ASP A 50 11.55 5.68 -2.92
C ASP A 50 11.73 4.18 -2.64
N SER A 51 11.79 3.79 -1.37
CA SER A 51 11.81 2.38 -0.94
C SER A 51 10.51 1.68 -1.32
N VAL A 52 9.36 2.29 -1.01
CA VAL A 52 8.04 1.76 -1.36
C VAL A 52 7.86 1.65 -2.89
N ILE A 53 8.31 2.64 -3.65
CA ILE A 53 8.30 2.60 -5.12
C ILE A 53 9.18 1.43 -5.62
N GLY A 54 10.38 1.26 -5.07
CA GLY A 54 11.28 0.18 -5.43
C GLY A 54 10.71 -1.21 -5.15
N GLU A 55 10.01 -1.37 -4.03
CA GLU A 55 9.33 -2.61 -3.69
C GLU A 55 8.16 -2.92 -4.63
N ILE A 56 7.34 -1.91 -4.99
CA ILE A 56 6.29 -2.06 -5.99
C ILE A 56 6.89 -2.44 -7.35
N ASP A 57 8.01 -1.83 -7.76
CA ASP A 57 8.67 -2.14 -9.02
C ASP A 57 9.22 -3.56 -9.06
N ARG A 58 9.81 -4.04 -7.96
CA ARG A 58 10.25 -5.43 -7.84
C ARG A 58 9.09 -6.38 -8.10
N ILE A 59 7.94 -6.15 -7.45
CA ILE A 59 6.76 -7.01 -7.61
C ILE A 59 6.16 -6.89 -9.00
N LEU A 60 6.06 -5.69 -9.57
CA LEU A 60 5.61 -5.49 -10.95
C LEU A 60 6.46 -6.29 -11.95
N ASN A 61 7.78 -6.32 -11.73
CA ASN A 61 8.69 -7.11 -12.56
C ASN A 61 8.48 -8.62 -12.38
N GLU A 62 8.24 -9.08 -11.15
CA GLU A 62 7.89 -10.49 -10.88
C GLU A 62 6.56 -10.88 -11.53
N GLU A 63 5.55 -10.01 -11.44
CA GLU A 63 4.23 -10.23 -12.03
C GLU A 63 4.28 -10.28 -13.56
N ARG A 64 5.17 -9.53 -14.21
CA ARG A 64 5.33 -9.58 -15.66
C ARG A 64 6.07 -10.82 -16.14
N LYS A 65 6.99 -11.36 -15.34
CA LYS A 65 7.84 -12.51 -15.73
C LYS A 65 7.18 -13.85 -15.47
N ASN A 66 6.35 -13.95 -14.42
CA ASN A 66 5.82 -15.22 -13.94
C ASN A 66 4.32 -15.35 -14.21
N ALA A 67 3.89 -16.53 -14.67
CA ALA A 67 2.47 -16.84 -14.84
C ALA A 67 1.68 -16.84 -13.51
N PRO A 68 2.16 -17.41 -12.39
CA PRO A 68 1.43 -17.33 -11.13
C PRO A 68 1.59 -15.95 -10.46
N LEU A 69 0.59 -15.55 -9.66
CA LEU A 69 0.69 -14.40 -8.75
C LEU A 69 1.91 -14.57 -7.83
N SER A 70 2.70 -13.51 -7.69
CA SER A 70 3.78 -13.48 -6.71
C SER A 70 3.21 -13.18 -5.31
N ALA A 71 3.98 -13.48 -4.27
CA ALA A 71 3.59 -13.08 -2.92
C ALA A 71 3.74 -11.56 -2.78
N ILE A 72 2.77 -10.93 -2.14
CA ILE A 72 2.84 -9.51 -1.82
C ILE A 72 3.33 -9.32 -0.37
N PRO A 73 4.32 -8.44 -0.13
CA PRO A 73 4.75 -8.08 1.21
C PRO A 73 3.59 -7.55 2.05
N GLU A 74 3.58 -7.91 3.32
CA GLU A 74 2.55 -7.48 4.25
C GLU A 74 2.57 -5.96 4.42
N GLY A 75 1.37 -5.35 4.38
CA GLY A 75 1.21 -3.91 4.54
C GLY A 75 1.71 -3.06 3.38
N LEU A 76 2.15 -3.63 2.24
CA LEU A 76 2.66 -2.84 1.12
C LEU A 76 1.61 -1.89 0.56
N TYR A 77 0.36 -2.35 0.42
CA TYR A 77 -0.73 -1.51 -0.06
C TYR A 77 -1.02 -0.38 0.92
N GLU A 78 -1.06 -0.68 2.22
CA GLU A 78 -1.32 0.29 3.27
C GLU A 78 -0.18 1.31 3.41
N LYS A 79 1.08 0.88 3.30
CA LYS A 79 2.25 1.78 3.23
C LYS A 79 2.18 2.69 2.02
N ALA A 80 1.87 2.15 0.84
CA ALA A 80 1.73 2.95 -0.38
C ALA A 80 0.60 3.99 -0.24
N GLU A 81 -0.54 3.60 0.33
CA GLU A 81 -1.65 4.52 0.61
C GLU A 81 -1.25 5.63 1.61
N PHE A 82 -0.49 5.28 2.64
CA PHE A 82 0.03 6.27 3.59
C PHE A 82 0.94 7.29 2.92
N TYR A 83 1.95 6.85 2.16
CA TYR A 83 2.86 7.77 1.47
C TYR A 83 2.17 8.58 0.37
N ILE A 84 1.16 8.03 -0.31
CA ILE A 84 0.29 8.81 -1.20
C ILE A 84 -0.38 9.95 -0.43
N TYR A 85 -1.02 9.64 0.70
CA TYR A 85 -1.68 10.64 1.54
C TYR A 85 -0.70 11.70 2.05
N TYR A 86 0.45 11.29 2.57
CA TYR A 86 1.50 12.19 3.07
C TYR A 86 1.94 13.17 1.97
N LEU A 87 2.29 12.67 0.78
CA LEU A 87 2.74 13.51 -0.33
C LEU A 87 1.63 14.42 -0.86
N GLU A 88 0.38 13.94 -0.94
CA GLU A 88 -0.76 14.77 -1.32
C GLU A 88 -0.94 15.94 -0.36
N ARG A 89 -0.86 15.66 0.94
CA ARG A 89 -1.05 16.67 1.97
C ARG A 89 0.12 17.65 2.00
N TYR A 90 1.36 17.17 1.89
CA TYR A 90 2.57 18.00 1.80
C TYR A 90 2.51 18.97 0.61
N VAL A 91 2.11 18.50 -0.58
CA VAL A 91 1.96 19.35 -1.77
C VAL A 91 0.83 20.36 -1.60
N LYS A 92 -0.32 19.95 -1.02
CA LYS A 92 -1.47 20.84 -0.81
C LYS A 92 -1.18 21.98 0.16
N THR A 93 -0.37 21.75 1.19
CA THR A 93 -0.01 22.77 2.18
C THR A 93 1.16 23.64 1.74
N GLY A 94 1.70 23.42 0.53
CA GLY A 94 2.82 24.20 -0.02
C GLY A 94 4.20 23.84 0.53
N GLY A 95 4.31 22.75 1.31
CA GLY A 95 5.53 22.41 2.05
C GLY A 95 6.02 23.56 2.95
N GLU A 96 7.24 23.45 3.47
CA GLU A 96 7.92 24.53 4.22
C GLU A 96 8.36 25.71 3.29
N GLY A 97 7.64 25.95 2.19
CA GLY A 97 7.90 27.06 1.25
C GLY A 97 8.99 26.81 0.21
N ASN A 98 9.65 25.64 0.19
CA ASN A 98 10.65 25.32 -0.83
C ASN A 98 10.00 24.70 -2.08
N ILE A 99 9.91 25.49 -3.16
CA ILE A 99 9.27 25.13 -4.44
C ILE A 99 9.91 23.87 -5.06
N ASP A 100 11.23 23.75 -5.02
CA ASP A 100 11.94 22.61 -5.62
C ASP A 100 11.61 21.31 -4.88
N VAL A 101 11.57 21.36 -3.54
CA VAL A 101 11.18 20.21 -2.71
C VAL A 101 9.73 19.81 -3.00
N VAL A 102 8.81 20.77 -3.11
CA VAL A 102 7.41 20.51 -3.47
C VAL A 102 7.31 19.87 -4.85
N HIS A 103 8.09 20.34 -5.83
CA HIS A 103 8.11 19.77 -7.17
C HIS A 103 8.60 18.31 -7.16
N THR A 104 9.70 18.02 -6.46
CA THR A 104 10.20 16.64 -6.31
C THR A 104 9.15 15.73 -5.66
N LYS A 105 8.48 16.18 -4.59
CA LYS A 105 7.44 15.42 -3.90
C LYS A 105 6.21 15.19 -4.79
N LEU A 106 5.85 16.17 -5.62
CA LEU A 106 4.79 16.02 -6.62
C LEU A 106 5.13 14.96 -7.69
N MET A 107 6.38 14.93 -8.16
CA MET A 107 6.83 13.91 -9.11
C MET A 107 6.81 12.52 -8.49
N LYS A 108 7.28 12.38 -7.24
CA LYS A 108 7.19 11.14 -6.45
C LYS A 108 5.74 10.68 -6.30
N LEU A 109 4.82 11.59 -5.95
CA LEU A 109 3.39 11.30 -5.81
C LEU A 109 2.78 10.76 -7.09
N LYS A 110 3.05 11.41 -8.24
CA LYS A 110 2.57 10.96 -9.55
C LYS A 110 3.09 9.56 -9.87
N ASN A 111 4.37 9.31 -9.61
CA ASN A 111 5.02 8.03 -9.87
C ASN A 111 4.45 6.90 -8.99
N LEU A 112 4.35 7.14 -7.68
CA LEU A 112 3.80 6.19 -6.72
C LEU A 112 2.35 5.82 -7.07
N LYS A 113 1.48 6.81 -7.33
CA LYS A 113 0.09 6.57 -7.75
C LYS A 113 0.01 5.72 -9.02
N LYS A 114 0.84 6.03 -10.02
CA LYS A 114 0.86 5.28 -11.29
C LYS A 114 1.24 3.82 -11.05
N LYS A 115 2.32 3.57 -10.30
CA LYS A 115 2.82 2.21 -10.03
C LYS A 115 1.88 1.43 -9.12
N TYR A 116 1.34 2.06 -8.08
CA TYR A 116 0.35 1.48 -7.18
C TYR A 116 -0.90 0.99 -7.94
N ARG A 117 -1.47 1.86 -8.79
CA ARG A 117 -2.61 1.50 -9.63
C ARG A 117 -2.28 0.35 -10.58
N LEU A 118 -1.14 0.44 -11.27
CA LEU A 118 -0.71 -0.59 -12.22
C LEU A 118 -0.52 -1.96 -11.54
N LEU A 119 0.04 -2.00 -10.33
CA LEU A 119 0.21 -3.22 -9.57
C LEU A 119 -1.14 -3.87 -9.25
N LYS A 120 -2.10 -3.07 -8.74
CA LYS A 120 -3.45 -3.54 -8.47
C LYS A 120 -4.16 -4.06 -9.72
N GLU A 121 -4.05 -3.35 -10.86
CA GLU A 121 -4.65 -3.76 -12.13
C GLU A 121 -4.10 -5.11 -12.62
N ILE A 122 -2.77 -5.27 -12.65
CA ILE A 122 -2.13 -6.52 -13.08
C ILE A 122 -2.54 -7.69 -12.19
N ARG A 123 -2.47 -7.50 -10.87
CA ARG A 123 -2.82 -8.56 -9.91
C ARG A 123 -4.29 -8.90 -9.96
N PHE A 124 -5.17 -7.91 -10.09
CA PHE A 124 -6.61 -8.14 -10.25
C PHE A 124 -6.91 -8.99 -11.51
N ASN A 125 -6.33 -8.65 -12.65
CA ASN A 125 -6.52 -9.44 -13.87
C ASN A 125 -6.04 -10.89 -13.71
N LYS A 126 -4.90 -11.11 -13.05
CA LYS A 126 -4.41 -12.46 -12.74
C LYS A 126 -5.29 -13.23 -11.77
N ILE A 127 -5.90 -12.54 -10.80
CA ILE A 127 -6.90 -13.13 -9.91
C ILE A 127 -8.08 -13.64 -10.74
N LEU A 128 -8.62 -12.83 -11.67
CA LEU A 128 -9.72 -13.23 -12.55
C LEU A 128 -9.36 -14.45 -13.41
N GLU A 129 -8.19 -14.43 -14.05
CA GLU A 129 -7.71 -15.58 -14.85
C GLU A 129 -7.54 -16.83 -13.99
N THR A 130 -7.08 -16.69 -12.75
CA THR A 130 -6.97 -17.84 -11.85
C THR A 130 -8.34 -18.39 -11.48
N VAL A 131 -9.31 -17.53 -11.15
CA VAL A 131 -10.68 -17.96 -10.83
C VAL A 131 -11.31 -18.72 -12.01
N LYS A 132 -11.09 -18.24 -13.24
CA LYS A 132 -11.58 -18.89 -14.46
C LYS A 132 -11.05 -20.31 -14.63
N LEU A 133 -9.77 -20.54 -14.33
CA LEU A 133 -9.10 -21.82 -14.55
C LEU A 133 -9.25 -22.80 -13.37
N ARG A 134 -9.13 -22.32 -12.14
CA ARG A 134 -9.08 -23.12 -10.91
C ARG A 134 -9.63 -22.32 -9.72
N PRO A 135 -10.96 -22.27 -9.52
CA PRO A 135 -11.57 -21.59 -8.37
C PRO A 135 -11.20 -22.30 -7.05
N ASN A 136 -11.29 -21.58 -5.92
CA ASN A 136 -11.13 -22.08 -4.55
C ASN A 136 -9.80 -22.80 -4.20
N ARG A 137 -8.70 -22.53 -4.91
CA ARG A 137 -7.37 -23.10 -4.60
C ARG A 137 -6.75 -22.42 -3.38
N MET A 138 -6.64 -23.14 -2.27
CA MET A 138 -6.03 -22.64 -1.03
C MET A 138 -4.58 -22.12 -1.22
N GLU A 139 -3.82 -22.73 -2.13
CA GLU A 139 -2.43 -22.37 -2.45
C GLU A 139 -2.25 -20.91 -2.90
N ILE A 140 -3.29 -20.30 -3.51
CA ILE A 140 -3.19 -18.91 -3.96
C ILE A 140 -3.38 -17.92 -2.82
N LEU A 141 -4.14 -18.29 -1.79
CA LEU A 141 -4.52 -17.39 -0.71
C LEU A 141 -3.30 -16.84 0.04
N SER A 142 -2.27 -17.66 0.22
CA SER A 142 -1.01 -17.26 0.86
C SER A 142 -0.25 -16.17 0.08
N ARG A 143 -0.52 -16.01 -1.22
CA ARG A 143 0.13 -15.03 -2.10
C ARG A 143 -0.64 -13.72 -2.25
N LEU A 144 -1.88 -13.69 -1.76
CA LEU A 144 -2.80 -12.58 -1.87
C LEU A 144 -2.77 -11.72 -0.61
N ALA A 145 -2.89 -10.41 -0.79
CA ALA A 145 -3.22 -9.49 0.29
C ALA A 145 -4.64 -9.79 0.84
N PRO A 146 -4.96 -9.41 2.08
CA PRO A 146 -6.28 -9.65 2.65
C PRO A 146 -7.45 -9.16 1.78
N GLN A 147 -7.33 -7.98 1.15
CA GLN A 147 -8.35 -7.44 0.27
C GLN A 147 -8.48 -8.26 -1.02
N GLU A 148 -7.36 -8.75 -1.56
CA GLU A 148 -7.34 -9.61 -2.74
C GLU A 148 -7.92 -11.00 -2.46
N ARG A 149 -7.67 -11.58 -1.28
CA ARG A 149 -8.28 -12.85 -0.84
C ARG A 149 -9.80 -12.75 -0.87
N ARG A 150 -10.35 -11.65 -0.35
CA ARG A 150 -11.79 -11.40 -0.37
C ARG A 150 -12.34 -11.37 -1.79
N ILE A 151 -11.66 -10.66 -2.70
CA ILE A 151 -12.03 -10.60 -4.12
C ILE A 151 -11.99 -12.00 -4.75
N TYR A 152 -10.89 -12.74 -4.56
CA TYR A 152 -10.71 -14.08 -5.12
C TYR A 152 -11.81 -15.05 -4.67
N LEU A 153 -12.13 -15.06 -3.37
CA LEU A 153 -13.14 -15.95 -2.79
C LEU A 153 -14.54 -15.62 -3.30
N GLU A 154 -14.93 -14.34 -3.32
CA GLU A 154 -16.25 -13.94 -3.81
C GLU A 154 -16.42 -14.24 -5.30
N ILE A 155 -15.42 -13.93 -6.14
CA ILE A 155 -15.51 -14.20 -7.57
C ILE A 155 -15.49 -15.71 -7.85
N SER A 156 -14.71 -16.49 -7.08
CA SER A 156 -14.73 -17.96 -7.18
C SER A 156 -16.11 -18.53 -6.85
N ARG A 157 -16.74 -18.05 -5.77
CA ARG A 157 -18.10 -18.44 -5.39
C ARG A 157 -19.10 -18.14 -6.50
N ILE A 158 -19.13 -16.89 -6.99
CA ILE A 158 -20.04 -16.47 -8.07
C ILE A 158 -19.83 -17.32 -9.34
N ARG A 159 -18.57 -17.57 -9.72
CA ARG A 159 -18.25 -18.37 -10.90
C ARG A 159 -18.72 -19.81 -10.77
N ASN A 160 -18.56 -20.42 -9.59
CA ASN A 160 -19.02 -21.80 -9.34
C ASN A 160 -20.55 -21.90 -9.38
N GLU A 161 -21.24 -20.97 -8.72
CA GLU A 161 -22.70 -20.86 -8.76
C GLU A 161 -23.22 -20.72 -10.20
N TRP A 162 -22.56 -19.89 -11.02
CA TRP A 162 -22.94 -19.68 -12.42
C TRP A 162 -22.69 -20.90 -13.31
N MET A 163 -21.57 -21.59 -13.13
CA MET A 163 -21.18 -22.73 -13.97
C MET A 163 -21.85 -24.05 -13.56
N GLY A 164 -22.52 -24.09 -12.39
CA GLY A 164 -23.11 -25.32 -11.85
C GLY A 164 -22.07 -26.31 -11.32
N GLU A 165 -20.85 -25.84 -11.02
CA GLU A 165 -19.80 -26.65 -10.41
C GLU A 165 -19.93 -26.53 -8.88
N GLU A 166 -20.58 -27.51 -8.24
CA GLU A 166 -20.74 -27.53 -6.78
C GLU A 166 -19.38 -27.59 -6.06
N ASN A 167 -19.31 -26.94 -4.90
CA ASN A 167 -18.13 -26.88 -4.03
C ASN A 167 -17.69 -28.30 -3.61
N GLY A 168 -16.72 -28.86 -4.32
CA GLY A 168 -15.94 -30.02 -3.86
C GLY A 168 -14.94 -29.65 -2.77
#